data_AF-A0A7C2SKX6-F1
#
_entry.id   AF-A0A7C2SKX6-F1
#
_cell.length_a   1.000
_cell.length_b   1.000
_cell.length_c   1.000
_cell.angle_alpha   90.00
_cell.angle_beta   90.00
_cell.angle_gamma   90.00
#
_symmetry.space_group_name_H-M   'P 1'
#
loop_
_entity.id
_entity.type
_entity.pdbx_description
1 polymer ?
#
loop_
_entity_poly.entity_id
_entity_poly.type
_entity_poly.pdbx_seq_one_letter_code
_entity_poly.pdbx_strand_id
1 'polypeptide(L)' 'MIYYDLSKRAYDILLRHDIEVYLTPGSELVKGRGGSRCMTRPIYRKL' A
#
# COMPACT_ATOMS: atom_id res chain seq x y z
N MET A 1 0.10 -4.23 -5.72
CA MET A 1 0.44 -2.98 -4.99
C MET A 1 0.18 -3.18 -3.50
N ILE A 2 1.09 -2.80 -2.59
CA ILE A 2 0.92 -3.05 -1.14
C ILE A 2 0.32 -1.82 -0.46
N TYR A 3 -0.81 -1.96 0.24
CA TYR A 3 -1.55 -0.87 0.91
C TYR A 3 -1.97 -1.26 2.34
N TYR A 4 -2.29 -0.27 3.18
CA TYR A 4 -2.97 -0.53 4.44
C TYR A 4 -4.47 -0.81 4.21
N ASP A 5 -5.04 -1.67 5.04
CA ASP A 5 -6.46 -2.03 5.10
C ASP A 5 -7.41 -0.86 5.45
N LEU A 6 -6.88 0.18 6.10
CA LEU A 6 -7.64 1.38 6.50
C LEU A 6 -8.05 2.29 5.32
N SER A 7 -7.41 2.17 4.17
CA SER A 7 -7.54 3.11 3.04
C SER A 7 -8.51 2.62 1.96
N LYS A 8 -9.70 2.14 2.35
CA LYS A 8 -10.67 1.48 1.45
C LYS A 8 -10.99 2.24 0.17
N ARG A 9 -11.33 3.51 0.29
CA ARG A 9 -11.66 4.34 -0.87
C ARG A 9 -10.49 4.43 -1.87
N ALA A 10 -9.26 4.44 -1.38
CA ALA A 10 -8.08 4.52 -2.24
C ALA A 10 -7.80 3.19 -2.95
N TYR A 11 -7.81 2.06 -2.22
CA TYR A 11 -7.55 0.77 -2.87
C TYR A 11 -8.72 0.30 -3.75
N ASP A 12 -9.97 0.67 -3.46
CA ASP A 12 -11.11 0.36 -4.33
C ASP A 12 -10.96 1.00 -5.71
N ILE A 13 -10.37 2.19 -5.81
CA ILE A 13 -10.07 2.82 -7.10
C ILE A 13 -9.03 1.99 -7.87
N LEU A 14 -7.98 1.52 -7.20
CA LEU A 14 -6.95 0.69 -7.82
C LEU A 14 -7.54 -0.62 -8.36
N LEU A 15 -8.39 -1.28 -7.56
CA LEU A 15 -9.06 -2.51 -7.95
C LEU A 15 -9.95 -2.32 -9.19
N ARG A 16 -10.66 -1.19 -9.31
CA ARG A 16 -11.49 -0.86 -10.49
C ARG A 16 -10.68 -0.63 -11.77
N HIS A 17 -9.38 -0.39 -11.64
CA HIS A 17 -8.45 -0.24 -12.75
C HIS A 17 -7.60 -1.51 -12.96
N ASP A 18 -8.08 -2.66 -12.49
CA ASP A 18 -7.42 -3.97 -12.60
C ASP A 18 -6.01 -4.01 -11.98
N ILE A 19 -5.73 -3.10 -11.03
CA ILE A 19 -4.48 -3.10 -10.28
C ILE A 19 -4.68 -4.00 -9.06
N GLU A 20 -3.95 -5.10 -9.02
CA GLU A 20 -3.93 -5.99 -7.86
C GLU A 20 -3.44 -5.26 -6.60
N VAL A 21 -4.15 -5.40 -5.49
CA VAL A 21 -3.81 -4.81 -4.19
C VAL A 21 -3.65 -5.89 -3.13
N TYR A 22 -2.53 -5.83 -2.40
CA TYR A 22 -2.26 -6.64 -1.21
C TYR A 22 -2.40 -5.74 0.02
N LEU A 23 -3.31 -6.09 0.92
CA LEU A 23 -3.58 -5.30 2.12
C LEU A 23 -2.78 -5.81 3.31
N THR A 24 -2.25 -4.89 4.11
CA THR A 24 -1.62 -5.17 5.41
C THR A 24 -2.32 -4.39 6.52
N PRO A 25 -2.39 -4.92 7.75
CA PRO A 25 -2.91 -4.17 8.89
C PRO A 25 -2.10 -2.89 9.14
N GLY A 26 -2.76 -1.73 9.13
CA GLY A 26 -2.10 -0.42 9.22
C GLY A 26 -2.33 0.39 10.49
N SER A 27 -3.16 -0.08 11.43
CA SER A 27 -3.68 0.69 12.58
C SER A 27 -2.61 1.38 13.43
N GLU A 28 -1.48 0.71 13.65
CA GLU A 28 -0.37 1.26 14.43
C GLU A 28 0.63 2.03 13.57
N LEU A 29 0.97 1.50 12.39
CA LEU A 29 2.00 2.06 11.51
C LEU A 29 1.58 3.41 10.91
N VAL A 30 0.29 3.61 10.63
CA VAL A 30 -0.23 4.86 10.08
C VAL A 30 -0.01 6.07 10.99
N LYS A 31 0.15 5.84 12.31
CA LYS A 31 0.44 6.91 13.29
C LYS A 31 1.79 7.59 13.01
N GLY A 32 2.73 6.86 12.39
CA GLY A 32 3.99 7.39 11.88
C GLY A 32 3.87 8.21 10.58
N ARG A 33 2.64 8.40 10.06
CA ARG A 33 2.31 9.17 8.84
C ARG A 33 2.90 8.62 7.52
N GLY A 34 3.34 7.36 7.51
CA GLY A 34 3.96 6.71 6.35
C GLY A 34 3.18 5.49 5.85
N GLY A 35 3.12 5.33 4.53
CA GLY A 35 2.58 4.12 3.87
C GLY A 35 3.69 3.11 3.50
N SER A 36 3.31 2.01 2.86
CA SER A 36 4.22 0.93 2.41
C SER A 36 5.47 1.46 1.69
N ARG A 37 5.31 2.40 0.76
CA ARG A 37 6.42 3.02 0.02
C ARG A 37 7.42 3.75 0.93
N CYS A 38 6.95 4.42 1.98
CA CYS A 38 7.80 5.13 2.94
C CYS A 38 8.63 4.18 3.82
N MET A 39 8.22 2.91 3.92
CA MET A 39 8.86 1.89 4.75
C MET A 39 9.77 0.94 3.96
N THR A 40 9.96 1.19 2.67
CA THR A 40 10.75 0.31 1.79
C THR A 40 11.78 1.11 1.00
N ARG A 41 12.95 0.50 0.78
CA ARG A 41 13.98 1.01 -0.10
C ARG A 41 14.35 -0.07 -1.11
N PRO A 42 13.76 -0.06 -2.33
CA PRO A 42 14.09 -1.04 -3.36
C PRO A 42 15.58 -1.03 -3.66
N ILE A 43 16.21 -2.21 -3.62
CA ILE A 43 17.66 -2.36 -3.92
C ILE A 43 17.87 -2.80 -5.37
N TYR A 44 17.00 -3.66 -5.89
CA TYR A 44 17.00 -4.13 -7.27
C TYR A 44 15.56 -4.26 -7.78
N ARG A 45 15.35 -4.01 -9.07
CA ARG A 45 14.06 -4.19 -9.76
C ARG A 45 14.33 -4.78 -11.14
N LYS A 46 13.64 -5.87 -11.48
CA LYS A 46 13.61 -6.36 -12.87
C LYS A 46 12.75 -5.40 -13.69
N LEU A 47 13.28 -4.98 -14.85
CA LEU A 47 12.54 -4.20 -15.85
C LEU A 47 11.66 -5.14 -16.67
#